data_AF-A0A7V9JTW2-F1
#
_entry.id   AF-A0A7V9JTW2-F1
#
_cell.length_a   1.000
_cell.length_b   1.000
_cell.length_c   1.000
_cell.angle_alpha   90.00
_cell.angle_beta   90.00
_cell.angle_gamma   90.00
#
_symmetry.space_group_name_H-M   'P 1'
#
loop_
_entity.id
_entity.type
_entity.pdbx_description
1 polymer ?
#
loop_
_entity_poly.entity_id
_entity_poly.type
_entity_poly.pdbx_seq_one_letter_code
_entity_poly.pdbx_strand_id
1 'polypeptide(L)'
;MESLLHFLQLDTFVPGDLLVVGVVIVLHCLLSLDNAVVLALMVRELPKEQQGRALRWGLIGAYVFRIIALILAVWIMSKWYLKLIGGAYLLYLAVAYFLKKKHVEGEPKAPSWKIPGLSAFWSTVVAVELADIVFSVDSIAATIALSGKLWILIIGSFLGILAIRFAAQGFVTLLSHFPRLEGAAFAAVGLVGALLILETPVDIVRAPIAPPAAAYATAAEYERSVGATAERLLELNHVIIVNARSPAPPSLDIIAREQQRLTDERHPDLPKDQRDHLAAETAREEFRLANAQWNLHYRPFLEIESWLVSLVVIAIFALGFTRRANAEEARAKKELLRDSLH
;
A
#
# COMPACT_ATOMS: atom_id res chain seq x y z
N MET A 1 26.31 -17.79 -11.91
CA MET A 1 25.91 -18.07 -10.50
C MET A 1 26.22 -16.87 -9.62
N GLU A 2 27.42 -16.30 -9.68
CA GLU A 2 27.78 -15.08 -8.94
C GLU A 2 26.92 -13.86 -9.27
N SER A 3 26.52 -13.67 -10.53
CA SER A 3 25.60 -12.60 -10.95
C SER A 3 24.21 -12.68 -10.31
N LEU A 4 23.73 -13.88 -10.00
CA LEU A 4 22.46 -14.09 -9.29
C LEU A 4 22.59 -13.87 -7.78
N LEU A 5 23.72 -14.27 -7.21
CA LEU A 5 24.03 -14.07 -5.79
C LEU A 5 24.18 -12.59 -5.46
N HIS A 6 24.87 -11.82 -6.32
CA HIS A 6 25.02 -10.38 -6.17
C HIS A 6 23.71 -9.63 -6.46
N PHE A 7 22.92 -10.05 -7.45
CA PHE A 7 21.59 -9.48 -7.73
C PHE A 7 20.63 -9.66 -6.55
N LEU A 8 20.67 -10.83 -5.90
CA LEU A 8 19.88 -11.12 -4.71
C LEU A 8 20.51 -10.57 -3.42
N GLN A 9 21.72 -10.03 -3.46
CA GLN A 9 22.50 -9.53 -2.32
C GLN A 9 22.76 -10.60 -1.23
N LEU A 10 22.87 -11.87 -1.62
CA LEU A 10 23.11 -13.00 -0.72
C LEU A 10 24.56 -13.07 -0.22
N ASP A 11 25.47 -12.46 -0.95
CA ASP A 11 26.88 -12.23 -0.60
C ASP A 11 27.05 -11.30 0.61
N THR A 12 26.05 -10.45 0.88
CA THR A 12 26.04 -9.52 2.02
C THR A 12 25.28 -10.04 3.25
N PHE A 13 24.99 -11.35 3.31
CA PHE A 13 24.22 -11.95 4.38
C PHE A 13 24.86 -11.75 5.77
N VAL A 14 24.04 -11.31 6.72
CA VAL A 14 24.41 -11.18 8.14
C VAL A 14 23.33 -11.87 8.98
N PRO A 15 23.65 -12.57 10.10
CA PRO A 15 22.65 -13.25 10.93
C PRO A 15 21.46 -12.37 11.38
N GLY A 16 21.67 -11.06 11.53
CA GLY A 16 20.60 -10.09 11.84
C GLY A 16 19.51 -9.99 10.76
N ASP A 17 19.82 -10.34 9.51
CA ASP A 17 18.87 -10.35 8.40
C ASP A 17 17.70 -11.31 8.65
N LEU A 18 17.92 -12.40 9.39
CA LEU A 18 16.86 -13.35 9.76
C LEU A 18 15.81 -12.70 10.68
N LEU A 19 16.23 -11.77 11.54
CA LEU A 19 15.30 -10.99 12.37
C LEU A 19 14.46 -10.06 11.48
N VAL A 20 15.10 -9.41 10.49
CA VAL A 20 14.40 -8.57 9.52
C VAL A 20 13.39 -9.37 8.72
N VAL A 21 13.76 -10.57 8.25
CA VAL A 21 12.81 -11.51 7.61
C VAL A 21 11.64 -11.81 8.55
N GLY A 22 11.89 -12.09 9.83
CA GLY A 22 10.84 -12.30 10.82
C GLY A 22 9.89 -11.10 10.97
N VAL A 23 10.44 -9.89 11.04
CA VAL A 23 9.64 -8.65 11.09
C VAL A 23 8.83 -8.47 9.80
N VAL A 24 9.42 -8.72 8.63
CA VAL A 24 8.72 -8.67 7.34
C VAL A 24 7.58 -9.68 7.29
N ILE A 25 7.77 -10.91 7.79
CA ILE A 25 6.69 -11.93 7.86
C ILE A 25 5.53 -11.41 8.72
N VAL A 26 5.84 -10.86 9.89
CA VAL A 26 4.83 -10.32 10.81
C VAL A 26 4.10 -9.15 10.16
N LEU A 27 4.83 -8.20 9.57
CA LEU A 27 4.23 -7.07 8.84
C LEU A 27 3.34 -7.57 7.70
N HIS A 28 3.79 -8.54 6.91
CA HIS A 28 3.00 -9.11 5.83
C HIS A 28 1.72 -9.77 6.36
N CYS A 29 1.79 -10.51 7.46
CA CYS A 29 0.62 -11.11 8.09
C CYS A 29 -0.38 -10.05 8.57
N LEU A 30 0.12 -8.95 9.13
CA LEU A 30 -0.71 -7.83 9.60
C LEU A 30 -1.37 -7.08 8.43
N LEU A 31 -0.63 -6.78 7.37
CA LEU A 31 -1.14 -6.05 6.19
C LEU A 31 -2.03 -6.92 5.29
N SER A 32 -1.84 -8.24 5.26
CA SER A 32 -2.66 -9.15 4.45
C SER A 32 -3.90 -9.69 5.19
N LEU A 33 -4.09 -9.33 6.47
CA LEU A 33 -5.20 -9.78 7.30
C LEU A 33 -6.57 -9.47 6.65
N ASP A 34 -6.66 -8.28 6.07
CA ASP A 34 -7.85 -7.72 5.45
C ASP A 34 -8.25 -8.51 4.19
N ASN A 35 -7.25 -8.93 3.41
CA ASN A 35 -7.43 -9.74 2.22
C ASN A 35 -7.81 -11.19 2.57
N ALA A 36 -7.35 -11.70 3.71
CA ALA A 36 -7.74 -13.02 4.21
C ALA A 36 -9.20 -13.07 4.68
N VAL A 37 -9.75 -11.96 5.22
CA VAL A 37 -11.18 -11.83 5.55
C VAL A 37 -12.04 -12.02 4.31
N VAL A 38 -11.72 -11.30 3.22
CA VAL A 38 -12.50 -11.37 1.97
C VAL A 38 -12.40 -12.77 1.36
N LEU A 39 -11.21 -13.36 1.30
CA LEU A 39 -11.02 -14.73 0.83
C LEU A 39 -11.81 -15.74 1.67
N ALA A 40 -11.78 -15.59 3.00
CA ALA A 40 -12.53 -16.44 3.92
C ALA A 40 -14.05 -16.36 3.68
N LEU A 41 -14.60 -15.17 3.46
CA LEU A 41 -16.02 -14.97 3.14
C LEU A 41 -16.40 -15.64 1.83
N MET A 42 -15.57 -15.52 0.79
CA MET A 42 -15.81 -16.15 -0.50
C MET A 42 -15.76 -17.68 -0.44
N VAL A 43 -14.80 -18.23 0.29
CA VAL A 43 -14.65 -19.68 0.44
C VAL A 43 -15.86 -20.27 1.20
N ARG A 44 -16.45 -19.54 2.14
CA ARG A 44 -17.65 -19.98 2.87
C ARG A 44 -18.87 -20.18 1.98
N GLU A 45 -18.96 -19.49 0.84
CA GLU A 45 -20.05 -19.65 -0.12
C GLU A 45 -19.93 -20.94 -0.95
N LEU A 46 -18.79 -21.65 -0.91
CA LEU A 46 -18.58 -22.90 -1.65
C LEU A 46 -19.08 -24.14 -0.86
N PRO A 47 -19.54 -25.19 -1.55
CA PRO A 47 -19.85 -26.49 -0.93
C PRO A 47 -18.66 -27.01 -0.12
N LYS A 48 -18.91 -27.62 1.05
CA LYS A 48 -17.87 -28.00 2.03
C LYS A 48 -16.79 -28.91 1.42
N GLU A 49 -17.15 -29.72 0.44
CA GLU A 49 -16.26 -30.65 -0.26
C GLU A 49 -15.27 -29.92 -1.20
N GLN A 50 -15.62 -28.72 -1.67
CA GLN A 50 -14.82 -27.92 -2.60
C GLN A 50 -13.92 -26.90 -1.91
N GLN A 51 -14.27 -26.48 -0.68
CA GLN A 51 -13.50 -25.50 0.09
C GLN A 51 -12.03 -25.89 0.17
N GLY A 52 -11.71 -27.12 0.60
CA GLY A 52 -10.33 -27.59 0.74
C GLY A 52 -9.53 -27.57 -0.58
N ARG A 53 -10.17 -27.79 -1.73
CA ARG A 53 -9.53 -27.70 -3.05
C ARG A 53 -9.32 -26.25 -3.48
N ALA A 54 -10.33 -25.40 -3.31
CA ALA A 54 -10.25 -23.96 -3.60
C ALA A 54 -9.14 -23.30 -2.78
N LEU A 55 -9.01 -23.71 -1.52
CA LEU A 55 -7.92 -23.36 -0.62
C LEU A 55 -6.55 -23.78 -1.22
N ARG A 56 -6.33 -25.05 -1.56
CA ARG A 56 -5.03 -25.52 -2.09
C ARG A 56 -4.61 -24.84 -3.40
N TRP A 57 -5.51 -24.77 -4.37
CA TRP A 57 -5.23 -24.12 -5.66
C TRP A 57 -5.09 -22.60 -5.52
N GLY A 58 -5.79 -22.02 -4.54
CA GLY A 58 -5.63 -20.62 -4.16
C GLY A 58 -4.24 -20.27 -3.64
N LEU A 59 -3.48 -21.22 -3.06
CA LEU A 59 -2.10 -20.95 -2.63
C LEU A 59 -1.15 -20.76 -3.83
N ILE A 60 -1.23 -21.67 -4.81
CA ILE A 60 -0.40 -21.60 -6.02
C ILE A 60 -0.80 -20.36 -6.83
N GLY A 61 -2.11 -20.12 -6.97
CA GLY A 61 -2.63 -18.91 -7.57
C GLY A 61 -2.11 -17.65 -6.88
N ALA A 62 -2.21 -17.58 -5.54
CA ALA A 62 -1.77 -16.43 -4.76
C ALA A 62 -0.28 -16.11 -4.99
N TYR A 63 0.62 -17.10 -5.06
CA TYR A 63 2.03 -16.81 -5.35
C TYR A 63 2.27 -16.26 -6.76
N VAL A 64 1.62 -16.84 -7.77
CA VAL A 64 1.75 -16.39 -9.16
C VAL A 64 1.16 -14.98 -9.31
N PHE A 65 -0.05 -14.78 -8.78
CA PHE A 65 -0.68 -13.47 -8.79
C PHE A 65 0.11 -12.46 -7.95
N ARG A 66 0.72 -12.83 -6.82
CA ARG A 66 1.58 -11.92 -6.03
C ARG A 66 2.80 -11.43 -6.80
N ILE A 67 3.47 -12.30 -7.57
CA ILE A 67 4.63 -11.88 -8.36
C ILE A 67 4.19 -10.92 -9.48
N ILE A 68 3.11 -11.26 -10.17
CA ILE A 68 2.52 -10.39 -11.20
C ILE A 68 2.07 -9.06 -10.57
N ALA A 69 1.45 -9.14 -9.39
CA ALA A 69 0.95 -8.04 -8.61
C ALA A 69 2.06 -7.06 -8.23
N LEU A 70 3.19 -7.53 -7.74
CA LEU A 70 4.35 -6.69 -7.43
C LEU A 70 4.82 -5.89 -8.66
N ILE A 71 4.91 -6.55 -9.81
CA ILE A 71 5.33 -5.92 -11.07
C ILE A 71 4.28 -4.90 -11.54
N LEU A 72 3.00 -5.28 -11.50
CA LEU A 72 1.89 -4.41 -11.85
C LEU A 72 1.73 -3.24 -10.88
N ALA A 73 2.01 -3.43 -9.59
CA ALA A 73 1.90 -2.41 -8.56
C ALA A 73 2.86 -1.25 -8.86
N VAL A 74 4.14 -1.57 -9.12
CA VAL A 74 5.14 -0.57 -9.52
C VAL A 74 4.70 0.17 -10.79
N TRP A 75 4.14 -0.55 -11.76
CA TRP A 75 3.66 0.04 -13.00
C TRP A 75 2.42 0.93 -12.80
N ILE A 76 1.45 0.49 -12.00
CA ILE A 76 0.22 1.21 -11.65
C ILE A 76 0.56 2.48 -10.84
N MET A 77 1.47 2.38 -9.88
CA MET A 77 1.89 3.51 -9.03
C MET A 77 2.54 4.64 -9.83
N SER A 78 3.17 4.32 -10.97
CA SER A 78 3.68 5.33 -11.90
C SER A 78 2.56 6.13 -12.59
N LYS A 79 1.32 5.62 -12.63
CA LYS A 79 0.20 6.19 -13.37
C LYS A 79 -0.88 6.72 -12.42
N TRP A 80 -0.86 8.03 -12.20
CA TRP A 80 -1.79 8.74 -11.31
C TRP A 80 -3.28 8.45 -11.58
N TYR A 81 -3.68 8.30 -12.85
CA TYR A 81 -5.07 8.04 -13.20
C TYR A 81 -5.53 6.62 -12.80
N LEU A 82 -4.60 5.65 -12.74
CA LEU A 82 -4.92 4.30 -12.27
C LEU A 82 -5.13 4.28 -10.75
N LYS A 83 -4.38 5.10 -9.99
CA LYS A 83 -4.62 5.30 -8.55
C LYS A 83 -6.04 5.82 -8.30
N LEU A 84 -6.48 6.81 -9.08
CA LEU A 84 -7.84 7.35 -9.00
C LEU A 84 -8.92 6.31 -9.30
N ILE A 85 -8.77 5.55 -10.39
CA ILE A 85 -9.74 4.51 -10.77
C ILE A 85 -9.81 3.43 -9.69
N GLY A 86 -8.65 2.97 -9.21
CA GLY A 86 -8.55 1.99 -8.14
C GLY A 86 -9.19 2.49 -6.84
N GLY A 87 -8.84 3.70 -6.42
CA GLY A 87 -9.37 4.32 -5.21
C GLY A 87 -10.90 4.53 -5.26
N ALA A 88 -11.42 5.03 -6.38
CA ALA A 88 -12.86 5.20 -6.59
C ALA A 88 -13.61 3.87 -6.52
N TYR A 89 -13.02 2.80 -7.05
CA TYR A 89 -13.60 1.47 -6.99
C TYR A 89 -13.62 0.90 -5.56
N LEU A 90 -12.52 1.01 -4.82
CA LEU A 90 -12.45 0.58 -3.42
C LEU A 90 -13.47 1.34 -2.55
N LEU A 91 -13.61 2.66 -2.80
CA LEU A 91 -14.62 3.47 -2.13
C LEU A 91 -16.05 3.02 -2.50
N TYR A 92 -16.31 2.71 -3.77
CA TYR A 92 -17.57 2.14 -4.22
C TYR A 92 -17.89 0.82 -3.50
N LEU A 93 -16.92 -0.10 -3.37
CA LEU A 93 -17.10 -1.37 -2.67
C LEU A 93 -17.51 -1.16 -1.21
N ALA A 94 -16.79 -0.27 -0.50
CA ALA A 94 -17.09 0.05 0.89
C ALA A 94 -18.51 0.64 1.03
N VAL A 95 -18.85 1.63 0.20
CA VAL A 95 -20.18 2.26 0.21
C VAL A 95 -21.27 1.26 -0.13
N ALA A 96 -21.08 0.44 -1.17
CA ALA A 96 -22.05 -0.58 -1.59
C ALA A 96 -22.32 -1.61 -0.49
N TYR A 97 -21.31 -2.02 0.26
CA TYR A 97 -21.46 -2.91 1.41
C TYR A 97 -22.35 -2.27 2.49
N PHE A 98 -22.03 -1.05 2.93
CA PHE A 98 -22.78 -0.37 3.98
C PHE A 98 -24.21 0.03 3.56
N LEU A 99 -24.44 0.27 2.27
CA LEU A 99 -25.78 0.53 1.72
C LEU A 99 -26.63 -0.74 1.66
N LYS A 100 -26.09 -1.88 1.19
CA LYS A 100 -26.83 -3.16 1.13
C LYS A 100 -27.20 -3.69 2.52
N LYS A 101 -26.33 -3.50 3.53
CA LYS A 101 -26.57 -3.95 4.91
C LYS A 101 -27.74 -3.23 5.59
N LYS A 102 -28.18 -2.08 5.06
CA LYS A 102 -29.34 -1.34 5.60
C LYS A 102 -30.71 -1.95 5.24
N HIS A 103 -30.81 -2.96 4.36
CA HIS A 103 -32.12 -3.40 3.83
C HIS A 103 -32.48 -4.89 3.95
N VAL A 104 -31.68 -5.79 4.55
CA VAL A 104 -32.08 -7.22 4.66
C VAL A 104 -31.50 -7.88 5.92
N GLU A 105 -32.37 -8.48 6.76
CA GLU A 105 -32.03 -9.64 7.61
C GLU A 105 -31.83 -10.83 6.66
N GLY A 106 -30.59 -11.04 6.23
CA GLY A 106 -30.23 -12.08 5.27
C GLY A 106 -28.77 -11.94 4.90
N GLU A 107 -28.06 -13.06 5.02
CA GLU A 107 -26.62 -13.24 4.76
C GLU A 107 -26.06 -12.23 3.74
N PRO A 108 -25.04 -11.43 4.11
CA PRO A 108 -24.46 -10.45 3.19
C PRO A 108 -23.79 -11.19 2.03
N LYS A 109 -24.40 -11.12 0.84
CA LYS A 109 -23.77 -11.60 -0.39
C LYS A 109 -22.65 -10.64 -0.76
N ALA A 110 -21.41 -11.14 -0.79
CA ALA A 110 -20.28 -10.36 -1.30
C ALA A 110 -20.61 -9.83 -2.70
N PRO A 111 -20.23 -8.59 -3.04
CA PRO A 111 -20.50 -8.05 -4.38
C PRO A 111 -19.74 -8.89 -5.41
N SER A 112 -20.50 -9.62 -6.25
CA SER A 112 -19.94 -10.32 -7.39
C SER A 112 -19.52 -9.27 -8.42
N TRP A 113 -18.21 -9.05 -8.55
CA TRP A 113 -17.66 -8.50 -9.79
C TRP A 113 -18.17 -9.41 -10.94
N LYS A 114 -18.55 -8.82 -12.07
CA LYS A 114 -18.88 -9.59 -13.27
C LYS A 114 -18.07 -8.96 -14.40
N ILE A 115 -16.84 -9.42 -14.59
CA ILE A 115 -16.16 -9.16 -15.87
C ILE A 115 -16.94 -9.93 -16.94
N PRO A 116 -17.37 -9.30 -18.03
CA PRO A 116 -17.97 -10.00 -19.16
C PRO A 116 -17.04 -11.13 -19.60
N GLY A 117 -17.48 -12.38 -19.47
CA GLY A 117 -16.68 -13.57 -19.81
C GLY A 117 -16.00 -14.29 -18.63
N LEU A 118 -16.01 -13.74 -17.40
CA LEU A 118 -15.55 -14.45 -16.20
C LEU A 118 -16.71 -14.79 -15.26
N SER A 119 -16.60 -15.92 -14.55
CA SER A 119 -17.56 -16.28 -13.50
C SER A 119 -17.48 -15.32 -12.30
N ALA A 120 -18.54 -15.25 -11.49
CA ALA A 120 -18.60 -14.44 -10.27
C ALA A 120 -17.45 -14.76 -9.30
N PHE A 121 -17.03 -16.03 -9.24
CA PHE A 121 -15.88 -16.46 -8.44
C PHE A 121 -14.57 -15.82 -8.92
N TRP A 122 -14.23 -16.01 -10.20
CA TRP A 122 -12.97 -15.48 -10.78
C TRP A 122 -12.93 -13.96 -10.78
N SER A 123 -14.10 -13.37 -10.95
CA SER A 123 -14.29 -11.94 -10.87
C SER A 123 -13.90 -11.36 -9.50
N THR A 124 -14.35 -11.97 -8.41
CA THR A 124 -14.00 -11.52 -7.06
C THR A 124 -12.56 -11.89 -6.70
N VAL A 125 -12.02 -13.02 -7.20
CA VAL A 125 -10.57 -13.33 -7.07
C VAL A 125 -9.74 -12.19 -7.65
N VAL A 126 -10.05 -11.74 -8.88
CA VAL A 126 -9.35 -10.60 -9.50
C VAL A 126 -9.46 -9.33 -8.65
N ALA A 127 -10.61 -9.05 -8.04
CA ALA A 127 -10.78 -7.88 -7.18
C ALA A 127 -9.95 -7.96 -5.88
N VAL A 128 -9.87 -9.14 -5.26
CA VAL A 128 -9.05 -9.37 -4.06
C VAL A 128 -7.57 -9.26 -4.39
N GLU A 129 -7.13 -9.84 -5.51
CA GLU A 129 -5.75 -9.71 -5.98
C GLU A 129 -5.40 -8.26 -6.33
N LEU A 130 -6.33 -7.49 -6.91
CA LEU A 130 -6.14 -6.05 -7.16
C LEU A 130 -6.04 -5.23 -5.87
N ALA A 131 -6.82 -5.55 -4.83
CA ALA A 131 -6.67 -4.93 -3.53
C ALA A 131 -5.30 -5.28 -2.92
N ASP A 132 -4.90 -6.55 -3.01
CA ASP A 132 -3.61 -7.04 -2.53
C ASP A 132 -2.43 -6.36 -3.24
N ILE A 133 -2.54 -6.06 -4.55
CA ILE A 133 -1.61 -5.23 -5.32
C ILE A 133 -1.45 -3.85 -4.68
N VAL A 134 -2.57 -3.16 -4.43
CA VAL A 134 -2.57 -1.80 -3.88
C VAL A 134 -1.93 -1.78 -2.48
N PHE A 135 -2.34 -2.67 -1.60
CA PHE A 135 -1.77 -2.80 -0.24
C PHE A 135 -0.31 -3.28 -0.26
N SER A 136 0.10 -4.04 -1.28
CA SER A 136 1.48 -4.53 -1.38
C SER A 136 2.49 -3.41 -1.48
N VAL A 137 2.13 -2.27 -2.09
CA VAL A 137 3.08 -1.17 -2.35
C VAL A 137 3.69 -0.65 -1.05
N ASP A 138 2.84 -0.39 -0.05
CA ASP A 138 3.29 0.11 1.25
C ASP A 138 4.10 -0.94 2.01
N SER A 139 3.73 -2.22 1.89
CA SER A 139 4.50 -3.32 2.49
C SER A 139 5.88 -3.50 1.85
N ILE A 140 6.00 -3.25 0.53
CA ILE A 140 7.28 -3.28 -0.19
C ILE A 140 8.14 -2.10 0.25
N ALA A 141 7.57 -0.89 0.30
CA ALA A 141 8.27 0.30 0.76
C ALA A 141 8.79 0.12 2.20
N ALA A 142 7.95 -0.41 3.10
CA ALA A 142 8.35 -0.74 4.47
C ALA A 142 9.47 -1.78 4.53
N THR A 143 9.42 -2.80 3.66
CA THR A 143 10.45 -3.84 3.59
C THR A 143 11.77 -3.32 3.04
N ILE A 144 11.74 -2.47 2.01
CA ILE A 144 12.92 -1.79 1.46
C ILE A 144 13.54 -0.88 2.51
N ALA A 145 12.72 -0.18 3.31
CA ALA A 145 13.19 0.65 4.42
C ALA A 145 13.83 -0.18 5.54
N LEU A 146 13.32 -1.38 5.81
CA LEU A 146 13.89 -2.32 6.79
C LEU A 146 15.18 -2.98 6.31
N SER A 147 15.23 -3.32 5.03
CA SER A 147 16.40 -3.92 4.39
C SER A 147 16.35 -3.70 2.89
N GLY A 148 17.36 -3.01 2.36
CA GLY A 148 17.58 -2.87 0.92
C GLY A 148 17.97 -4.18 0.22
N LYS A 149 17.95 -5.34 0.92
CA LYS A 149 18.30 -6.66 0.39
C LYS A 149 17.09 -7.34 -0.28
N LEU A 150 17.16 -7.55 -1.58
CA LEU A 150 16.05 -8.13 -2.37
C LEU A 150 15.63 -9.52 -1.89
N TRP A 151 16.57 -10.36 -1.44
CA TRP A 151 16.24 -11.71 -0.95
C TRP A 151 15.36 -11.68 0.31
N ILE A 152 15.50 -10.67 1.18
CA ILE A 152 14.67 -10.49 2.39
C ILE A 152 13.23 -10.19 2.00
N LEU A 153 13.03 -9.32 1.00
CA LEU A 153 11.71 -9.01 0.45
C LEU A 153 11.02 -10.27 -0.09
N ILE A 154 11.76 -11.08 -0.87
CA ILE A 154 11.22 -12.30 -1.48
C ILE A 154 10.86 -13.34 -0.42
N ILE A 155 11.80 -13.67 0.48
CA ILE A 155 11.60 -14.71 1.50
C ILE A 155 10.55 -14.28 2.53
N GLY A 156 10.60 -13.04 3.00
CA GLY A 156 9.62 -12.51 3.94
C GLY A 156 8.21 -12.49 3.36
N SER A 157 8.05 -12.09 2.10
CA SER A 157 6.76 -12.13 1.42
C SER A 157 6.27 -13.55 1.19
N PHE A 158 7.17 -14.47 0.81
CA PHE A 158 6.82 -15.87 0.63
C PHE A 158 6.32 -16.51 1.92
N LEU A 159 7.08 -16.36 3.00
CA LEU A 159 6.72 -16.91 4.31
C LEU A 159 5.50 -16.21 4.92
N GLY A 160 5.27 -14.92 4.63
CA GLY A 160 4.06 -14.19 5.02
C GLY A 160 2.78 -14.77 4.40
N ILE A 161 2.78 -15.04 3.09
CA ILE A 161 1.65 -15.69 2.41
C ILE A 161 1.39 -17.08 3.00
N LEU A 162 2.46 -17.83 3.28
CA LEU A 162 2.34 -19.14 3.89
C LEU A 162 1.74 -19.05 5.31
N ALA A 163 2.18 -18.11 6.13
CA ALA A 163 1.67 -17.90 7.48
C ALA A 163 0.19 -17.51 7.49
N ILE A 164 -0.24 -16.58 6.62
CA ILE A 164 -1.65 -16.19 6.57
C ILE A 164 -2.53 -17.32 6.04
N ARG A 165 -1.98 -18.25 5.24
CA ARG A 165 -2.70 -19.43 4.77
C ARG A 165 -3.10 -20.36 5.91
N PHE A 166 -2.20 -20.58 6.86
CA PHE A 166 -2.48 -21.34 8.07
C PHE A 166 -3.44 -20.57 9.00
N ALA A 167 -3.35 -19.24 9.02
CA ALA A 167 -4.27 -18.40 9.77
C ALA A 167 -5.69 -18.31 9.15
N ALA A 168 -5.83 -18.42 7.82
CA ALA A 168 -7.09 -18.22 7.11
C ALA A 168 -8.21 -19.18 7.55
N GLN A 169 -7.87 -20.44 7.87
CA GLN A 169 -8.82 -21.40 8.45
C GLN A 169 -9.29 -20.98 9.86
N GLY A 170 -8.39 -20.40 10.65
CA GLY A 170 -8.73 -19.74 11.90
C GLY A 170 -9.61 -18.50 11.67
N PHE A 171 -9.35 -17.73 10.61
CA PHE A 171 -10.08 -16.50 10.28
C PHE A 171 -11.54 -16.73 9.93
N VAL A 172 -11.85 -17.79 9.18
CA VAL A 172 -13.24 -18.21 8.92
C VAL A 172 -14.00 -18.43 10.24
N THR A 173 -13.34 -19.06 11.20
CA THR A 173 -13.87 -19.31 12.54
C THR A 173 -13.91 -18.03 13.38
N LEU A 174 -12.97 -17.11 13.18
CA LEU A 174 -12.94 -15.81 13.84
C LEU A 174 -14.10 -14.91 13.38
N LEU A 175 -14.38 -14.85 12.08
CA LEU A 175 -15.51 -14.10 11.52
C LEU A 175 -16.85 -14.67 11.97
N SER A 176 -16.95 -15.97 12.24
CA SER A 176 -18.16 -16.54 12.84
C SER A 176 -18.37 -16.09 14.29
N HIS A 177 -17.29 -15.84 15.03
CA HIS A 177 -17.34 -15.33 16.40
C HIS A 177 -17.44 -13.80 16.49
N PHE A 178 -16.93 -13.08 15.49
CA PHE A 178 -16.93 -11.61 15.43
C PHE A 178 -17.43 -11.09 14.07
N PRO A 179 -18.75 -11.11 13.82
CA PRO A 179 -19.34 -10.68 12.53
C PRO A 179 -19.11 -9.20 12.17
N ARG A 180 -18.69 -8.37 13.14
CA ARG A 180 -18.34 -6.96 12.90
C ARG A 180 -17.00 -6.77 12.20
N LEU A 181 -16.11 -7.78 12.23
CA LEU A 181 -14.83 -7.73 11.53
C LEU A 181 -15.00 -7.60 10.02
N GLU A 182 -16.07 -8.15 9.46
CA GLU A 182 -16.41 -7.95 8.05
C GLU A 182 -16.64 -6.45 7.75
N GLY A 183 -17.42 -5.76 8.58
CA GLY A 183 -17.65 -4.32 8.43
C GLY A 183 -16.38 -3.49 8.65
N ALA A 184 -15.52 -3.91 9.56
CA ALA A 184 -14.20 -3.29 9.77
C ALA A 184 -13.31 -3.43 8.52
N ALA A 185 -13.29 -4.60 7.88
CA ALA A 185 -12.54 -4.81 6.65
C ALA A 185 -13.04 -3.91 5.51
N PHE A 186 -14.36 -3.79 5.30
CA PHE A 186 -14.90 -2.86 4.30
C PHE A 186 -14.67 -1.38 4.64
N ALA A 187 -14.60 -1.01 5.92
CA ALA A 187 -14.22 0.33 6.34
C ALA A 187 -12.74 0.63 6.05
N ALA A 188 -11.84 -0.32 6.30
CA ALA A 188 -10.42 -0.20 5.96
C ALA A 188 -10.20 -0.09 4.44
N VAL A 189 -10.91 -0.91 3.65
CA VAL A 189 -10.92 -0.81 2.18
C VAL A 189 -11.40 0.58 1.72
N GLY A 190 -12.44 1.11 2.32
CA GLY A 190 -12.94 2.47 2.01
C GLY A 190 -11.93 3.57 2.36
N LEU A 191 -11.23 3.44 3.49
CA LEU A 191 -10.16 4.34 3.89
C LEU A 191 -9.03 4.34 2.85
N VAL A 192 -8.54 3.17 2.45
CA VAL A 192 -7.49 3.04 1.42
C VAL A 192 -7.94 3.59 0.08
N GLY A 193 -9.20 3.31 -0.29
CA GLY A 193 -9.82 3.92 -1.47
C GLY A 193 -9.80 5.44 -1.44
N ALA A 194 -10.14 6.04 -0.29
CA ALA A 194 -10.08 7.49 -0.11
C ALA A 194 -8.64 8.02 -0.14
N LEU A 195 -7.69 7.35 0.52
CA LEU A 195 -6.29 7.75 0.52
C LEU A 195 -5.69 7.75 -0.90
N LEU A 196 -5.95 6.71 -1.69
CA LEU A 196 -5.50 6.65 -3.09
C LEU A 196 -6.04 7.80 -3.95
N ILE A 197 -7.27 8.25 -3.68
CA ILE A 197 -7.86 9.40 -4.38
C ILE A 197 -7.20 10.70 -3.92
N LEU A 198 -6.91 10.82 -2.63
CA LEU A 198 -6.31 12.00 -2.02
C LEU A 198 -4.80 12.10 -2.29
N GLU A 199 -4.15 11.00 -2.66
CA GLU A 199 -2.76 10.97 -3.15
C GLU A 199 -2.65 11.47 -4.61
N THR A 200 -3.69 12.11 -5.14
CA THR A 200 -3.69 12.64 -6.50
C THR A 200 -2.62 13.71 -6.69
N PRO A 201 -1.91 13.72 -7.84
CA PRO A 201 -0.87 14.70 -8.09
C PRO A 201 -1.45 16.11 -8.24
N VAL A 202 -1.02 17.06 -7.41
CA VAL A 202 -1.50 18.45 -7.46
C VAL A 202 -1.01 19.21 -8.69
N ASP A 203 0.14 18.82 -9.25
CA ASP A 203 0.74 19.38 -10.47
C ASP A 203 -0.14 19.21 -11.72
N ILE A 204 -1.04 18.22 -11.68
CA ILE A 204 -1.99 17.95 -12.78
C ILE A 204 -3.21 18.86 -12.68
N VAL A 205 -3.63 19.18 -11.46
CA VAL A 205 -4.81 20.01 -11.18
C VAL A 205 -4.45 21.50 -11.19
N ARG A 206 -3.24 21.84 -10.73
CA ARG A 206 -2.72 23.20 -10.62
C ARG A 206 -1.31 23.25 -11.15
N ALA A 207 -1.04 24.22 -12.02
CA ALA A 207 0.29 24.41 -12.59
C ALA A 207 1.36 24.53 -11.48
N PRO A 208 2.51 23.85 -11.63
CA PRO A 208 3.59 23.95 -10.66
C PRO A 208 4.11 25.36 -10.50
N ILE A 209 4.56 25.69 -9.30
CA ILE A 209 5.21 26.97 -9.02
C ILE A 209 6.57 26.94 -9.70
N ALA A 210 6.80 27.89 -10.61
CA ALA A 210 8.08 28.01 -11.31
C ALA A 210 9.21 28.09 -10.27
N PRO A 211 10.30 27.31 -10.45
CA PRO A 211 11.35 27.34 -9.47
C PRO A 211 11.95 28.76 -9.49
N PRO A 212 12.26 29.35 -8.32
CA PRO A 212 13.12 30.52 -8.30
C PRO A 212 14.39 30.15 -9.07
N ALA A 213 14.99 31.09 -9.81
CA ALA A 213 16.18 30.84 -10.61
C ALA A 213 17.26 30.14 -9.76
N ALA A 214 17.33 28.81 -9.82
CA ALA A 214 18.04 28.02 -8.84
C ALA A 214 19.05 27.14 -9.57
N ALA A 215 20.32 27.47 -9.39
CA ALA A 215 21.40 26.52 -9.52
C ALA A 215 21.31 25.57 -8.32
N TYR A 216 20.88 24.34 -8.56
CA TYR A 216 20.97 23.24 -7.61
C TYR A 216 21.74 22.10 -8.27
N ALA A 217 22.76 21.61 -7.58
CA ALA A 217 23.59 20.50 -8.04
C ALA A 217 23.14 19.16 -7.44
N THR A 218 22.52 19.20 -6.25
CA THR A 218 22.17 17.98 -5.49
C THR A 218 20.68 17.93 -5.13
N ALA A 219 20.19 16.73 -4.81
CA ALA A 219 18.84 16.52 -4.31
C ALA A 219 18.55 17.32 -3.03
N ALA A 220 19.52 17.39 -2.12
CA ALA A 220 19.39 18.15 -0.88
C ALA A 220 19.36 19.68 -1.11
N GLU A 221 20.05 20.19 -2.14
CA GLU A 221 19.95 21.59 -2.53
C GLU A 221 18.62 21.90 -3.20
N TYR A 222 18.17 20.99 -4.08
CA TYR A 222 16.85 21.08 -4.68
C TYR A 222 15.77 21.14 -3.59
N GLU A 223 15.77 20.20 -2.64
CA GLU A 223 14.83 20.15 -1.52
C GLU A 223 14.81 21.45 -0.71
N ARG A 224 15.99 21.99 -0.37
CA ARG A 224 16.07 23.29 0.32
C ARG A 224 15.51 24.44 -0.52
N SER A 225 15.73 24.42 -1.83
CA SER A 225 15.26 25.47 -2.75
C SER A 225 13.74 25.45 -2.95
N VAL A 226 13.13 24.26 -2.98
CA VAL A 226 11.70 24.08 -3.21
C VAL A 226 10.88 24.00 -1.93
N GLY A 227 11.47 23.56 -0.82
CA GLY A 227 10.81 23.48 0.48
C GLY A 227 10.30 24.86 0.95
N ALA A 228 11.04 25.93 0.63
CA ALA A 228 10.65 27.31 0.93
C ALA A 228 9.50 27.84 0.04
N THR A 229 9.25 27.22 -1.11
CA THR A 229 8.23 27.64 -2.08
C THR A 229 7.01 26.71 -2.12
N ALA A 230 7.03 25.61 -1.37
CA ALA A 230 5.92 24.68 -1.26
C ALA A 230 4.73 25.35 -0.54
N GLU A 231 3.63 25.57 -1.26
CA GLU A 231 2.39 26.05 -0.68
C GLU A 231 1.63 24.87 -0.04
N ARG A 232 1.57 24.84 1.29
CA ARG A 232 0.81 23.84 2.07
C ARG A 232 -0.48 24.46 2.60
N LEU A 233 -1.60 23.77 2.43
CA LEU A 233 -2.88 24.14 3.05
C LEU A 233 -2.92 23.79 4.54
N LEU A 234 -2.26 22.68 4.90
CA LEU A 234 -2.21 22.16 6.27
C LEU A 234 -0.89 21.40 6.44
N GLU A 235 -0.25 21.58 7.58
CA GLU A 235 0.88 20.78 8.00
C GLU A 235 0.79 20.54 9.51
N LEU A 236 0.61 19.28 9.88
CA LEU A 236 0.52 18.87 11.29
C LEU A 236 1.75 18.04 11.63
N ASN A 237 2.77 18.68 12.21
CA ASN A 237 4.01 18.05 12.68
C ASN A 237 4.67 17.10 11.64
N HIS A 238 4.57 17.41 10.34
CA HIS A 238 5.04 16.54 9.24
C HIS A 238 4.33 15.18 9.14
N VAL A 239 3.31 14.92 9.96
CA VAL A 239 2.56 13.66 9.97
C VAL A 239 1.43 13.67 8.93
N ILE A 240 0.78 14.83 8.78
CA ILE A 240 -0.26 15.07 7.79
C ILE A 240 0.08 16.35 7.07
N ILE A 241 0.31 16.26 5.77
CA ILE A 241 0.63 17.38 4.90
C ILE A 241 -0.42 17.44 3.80
N VAL A 242 -1.04 18.60 3.62
CA VAL A 242 -1.97 18.87 2.52
C VAL A 242 -1.33 19.91 1.61
N ASN A 243 -0.93 19.49 0.41
CA ASN A 243 -0.28 20.38 -0.55
C ASN A 243 -1.32 21.18 -1.34
N ALA A 244 -1.15 22.50 -1.38
CA ALA A 244 -1.98 23.39 -2.18
C ALA A 244 -1.55 23.40 -3.65
N ARG A 245 -0.22 23.41 -3.87
CA ARG A 245 0.45 23.38 -5.17
C ARG A 245 1.82 22.72 -5.04
N SER A 246 2.25 22.06 -6.11
CA SER A 246 3.59 21.50 -6.19
C SER A 246 4.60 22.56 -6.66
N PRO A 247 5.82 22.61 -6.12
CA PRO A 247 6.94 23.25 -6.79
C PRO A 247 7.25 22.55 -8.12
N ALA A 248 7.91 23.25 -9.04
CA ALA A 248 8.32 22.66 -10.31
C ALA A 248 9.20 21.41 -10.12
N PRO A 249 9.05 20.38 -10.97
CA PRO A 249 9.86 19.18 -10.90
C PRO A 249 11.36 19.50 -11.10
N PRO A 250 12.26 18.66 -10.56
CA PRO A 250 13.68 18.85 -10.75
C PRO A 250 14.05 18.75 -12.24
N SER A 251 15.06 19.51 -12.66
CA SER A 251 15.56 19.53 -14.03
C SER A 251 16.92 18.84 -14.10
N LEU A 252 17.00 17.79 -14.92
CA LEU A 252 18.28 17.12 -15.20
C LEU A 252 19.28 18.09 -15.85
N ASP A 253 18.83 19.02 -16.69
CA ASP A 253 19.70 19.99 -17.37
C ASP A 253 20.34 20.99 -16.39
N ILE A 254 19.64 21.37 -15.32
CA ILE A 254 20.19 22.24 -14.27
C ILE A 254 21.23 21.46 -13.46
N ILE A 255 20.86 20.28 -12.97
CA ILE A 255 21.73 19.41 -12.17
C ILE A 255 22.99 19.04 -12.97
N ALA A 256 22.85 18.64 -14.23
CA ALA A 256 23.97 18.26 -15.09
C ALA A 256 24.94 19.44 -15.31
N ARG A 257 24.44 20.66 -15.51
CA ARG A 257 25.30 21.84 -15.67
C ARG A 257 26.07 22.17 -14.39
N GLU A 258 25.42 22.13 -13.23
CA GLU A 258 26.09 22.40 -11.96
C GLU A 258 27.07 21.28 -11.57
N GLN A 259 26.70 20.02 -11.79
CA GLN A 259 27.60 18.88 -11.55
C GLN A 259 28.83 18.92 -12.45
N GLN A 260 28.68 19.33 -13.72
CA GLN A 260 29.79 19.55 -14.62
C GLN A 260 30.74 20.63 -14.07
N ARG A 261 30.19 21.80 -13.67
CA ARG A 261 30.97 22.89 -13.08
C ARG A 261 31.74 22.45 -11.83
N LEU A 262 31.08 21.76 -10.90
CA LEU A 262 31.69 21.27 -9.68
C LEU A 262 32.76 20.20 -9.93
N THR A 263 32.54 19.33 -10.92
CA THR A 263 33.51 18.28 -11.28
C THR A 263 34.75 18.90 -11.92
N ASP A 264 34.57 19.89 -12.80
CA ASP A 264 35.67 20.63 -13.42
C ASP A 264 36.51 21.38 -12.37
N GLU A 265 35.87 21.95 -11.34
CA GLU A 265 36.53 22.63 -10.21
C GLU A 265 37.25 21.67 -9.25
N ARG A 266 36.65 20.52 -8.92
CA ARG A 266 37.21 19.56 -7.95
C ARG A 266 38.31 18.68 -8.52
N HIS A 267 38.26 18.40 -9.81
CA HIS A 267 39.16 17.44 -10.46
C HIS A 267 39.86 18.05 -11.68
N PRO A 268 40.57 19.19 -11.56
CA PRO A 268 41.18 19.87 -12.71
C PRO A 268 42.20 19.00 -13.45
N ASP A 269 42.81 18.03 -12.77
CA ASP A 269 43.85 17.15 -13.29
C ASP A 269 43.32 15.96 -14.11
N LEU A 270 42.02 15.67 -14.02
CA LEU A 270 41.42 14.57 -14.76
C LEU A 270 41.22 14.92 -16.24
N PRO A 271 41.43 13.96 -17.16
CA PRO A 271 41.04 14.10 -18.56
C PRO A 271 39.57 14.52 -18.70
N LYS A 272 39.27 15.36 -19.70
CA LYS A 272 37.94 15.94 -19.88
C LYS A 272 36.85 14.86 -20.05
N ASP A 273 37.12 13.82 -20.81
CA ASP A 273 36.23 12.68 -21.00
C ASP A 273 35.88 11.97 -19.69
N GLN A 274 36.85 11.81 -18.78
CA GLN A 274 36.61 11.22 -17.45
C GLN A 274 35.77 12.14 -16.57
N ARG A 275 36.00 13.46 -16.62
CA ARG A 275 35.18 14.45 -15.90
C ARG A 275 33.74 14.47 -16.40
N ASP A 276 33.56 14.51 -17.72
CA ASP A 276 32.25 14.52 -18.36
C ASP A 276 31.46 13.26 -17.98
N HIS A 277 32.11 12.09 -17.94
CA HIS A 277 31.49 10.85 -17.48
C HIS A 277 31.10 10.91 -15.99
N LEU A 278 32.03 11.30 -15.11
CA LEU A 278 31.80 11.38 -13.66
C LEU A 278 30.68 12.37 -13.31
N ALA A 279 30.67 13.53 -13.96
CA ALA A 279 29.64 14.55 -13.80
C ALA A 279 28.28 14.05 -14.25
N ALA A 280 28.22 13.38 -15.42
CA ALA A 280 26.96 12.83 -15.95
C ALA A 280 26.38 11.71 -15.10
N GLU A 281 27.23 10.82 -14.58
CA GLU A 281 26.81 9.74 -13.68
C GLU A 281 26.24 10.30 -12.37
N THR A 282 26.98 11.22 -11.75
CA THR A 282 26.55 11.92 -10.52
C THR A 282 25.26 12.71 -10.74
N ALA A 283 25.14 13.42 -11.86
CA ALA A 283 23.94 14.19 -12.18
C ALA A 283 22.68 13.31 -12.34
N ARG A 284 22.82 12.14 -12.95
CA ARG A 284 21.71 11.18 -13.08
C ARG A 284 21.26 10.64 -11.72
N GLU A 285 22.22 10.36 -10.85
CA GLU A 285 21.94 9.88 -9.50
C GLU A 285 21.24 10.96 -8.65
N GLU A 286 21.79 12.16 -8.61
CA GLU A 286 21.18 13.30 -7.89
C GLU A 286 19.80 13.65 -8.45
N PHE A 287 19.61 13.61 -9.77
CA PHE A 287 18.31 13.79 -10.39
C PHE A 287 17.31 12.71 -9.97
N ARG A 288 17.74 11.44 -9.94
CA ARG A 288 16.90 10.32 -9.51
C ARG A 288 16.43 10.50 -8.07
N LEU A 289 17.33 10.93 -7.17
CA LEU A 289 17.01 11.21 -5.77
C LEU A 289 16.07 12.41 -5.63
N ALA A 290 16.37 13.54 -6.28
CA ALA A 290 15.54 14.74 -6.27
C ALA A 290 14.13 14.46 -6.80
N ASN A 291 14.04 13.69 -7.89
CA ASN A 291 12.77 13.32 -8.51
C ASN A 291 11.97 12.35 -7.62
N ALA A 292 12.64 11.43 -6.92
CA ALA A 292 11.97 10.56 -5.94
C ALA A 292 11.38 11.38 -4.79
N GLN A 293 12.17 12.29 -4.18
CA GLN A 293 11.71 13.18 -3.11
C GLN A 293 10.54 14.07 -3.59
N TRP A 294 10.63 14.64 -4.79
CA TRP A 294 9.57 15.44 -5.38
C TRP A 294 8.26 14.66 -5.52
N ASN A 295 8.34 13.45 -6.07
CA ASN A 295 7.17 12.57 -6.23
C ASN A 295 6.56 12.14 -4.89
N LEU A 296 7.35 12.03 -3.83
CA LEU A 296 6.89 11.60 -2.50
C LEU A 296 6.26 12.74 -1.69
N HIS A 297 6.94 13.87 -1.55
CA HIS A 297 6.56 14.90 -0.56
C HIS A 297 5.83 16.11 -1.14
N TYR A 298 6.04 16.38 -2.43
CA TYR A 298 5.63 17.64 -3.06
C TYR A 298 4.53 17.45 -4.10
N ARG A 299 4.37 16.23 -4.59
CA ARG A 299 3.47 15.90 -5.67
C ARG A 299 2.07 15.49 -5.20
N PRO A 300 1.89 14.65 -4.16
CA PRO A 300 0.56 14.25 -3.70
C PRO A 300 -0.22 15.42 -3.09
N PHE A 301 -1.55 15.41 -3.22
CA PHE A 301 -2.42 16.39 -2.56
C PHE A 301 -2.47 16.19 -1.05
N LEU A 302 -2.55 14.94 -0.60
CA LEU A 302 -2.49 14.56 0.80
C LEU A 302 -1.35 13.56 1.00
N GLU A 303 -0.46 13.88 1.92
CA GLU A 303 0.57 13.01 2.43
C GLU A 303 0.26 12.70 3.90
N ILE A 304 0.23 11.41 4.22
CA ILE A 304 0.06 10.93 5.58
C ILE A 304 1.14 9.90 5.85
N GLU A 305 1.80 10.05 6.99
CA GLU A 305 2.76 9.08 7.49
C GLU A 305 2.15 7.67 7.61
N SER A 306 2.87 6.67 7.09
CA SER A 306 2.36 5.29 7.00
C SER A 306 2.01 4.69 8.36
N TRP A 307 2.71 5.08 9.43
CA TRP A 307 2.43 4.60 10.78
C TRP A 307 1.07 5.07 11.28
N LEU A 308 0.64 6.29 10.92
CA LEU A 308 -0.66 6.82 11.33
C LEU A 308 -1.79 6.11 10.59
N VAL A 309 -1.64 5.89 9.29
CA VAL A 309 -2.59 5.08 8.49
C VAL A 309 -2.74 3.69 9.12
N SER A 310 -1.62 3.06 9.47
CA SER A 310 -1.62 1.74 10.13
C SER A 310 -2.37 1.77 11.46
N LEU A 311 -2.18 2.79 12.29
CA LEU A 311 -2.92 2.94 13.55
C LEU A 311 -4.43 3.11 13.33
N VAL A 312 -4.85 3.87 12.31
CA VAL A 312 -6.26 4.04 11.98
C VAL A 312 -6.87 2.70 11.55
N VAL A 313 -6.18 1.93 10.72
CA VAL A 313 -6.60 0.58 10.32
C VAL A 313 -6.73 -0.33 11.54
N ILE A 314 -5.72 -0.36 12.41
CA ILE A 314 -5.76 -1.14 13.66
C ILE A 314 -6.96 -0.72 14.52
N ALA A 315 -7.25 0.57 14.65
CA ALA A 315 -8.40 1.07 15.39
C ALA A 315 -9.73 0.61 14.78
N ILE A 316 -9.86 0.66 13.45
CA ILE A 316 -11.03 0.14 12.70
C ILE A 316 -11.26 -1.35 13.04
N PHE A 317 -10.19 -2.16 13.02
CA PHE A 317 -10.28 -3.58 13.37
C PHE A 317 -10.56 -3.82 14.86
N ALA A 318 -9.93 -3.06 15.75
CA ALA A 318 -10.19 -3.12 17.19
C ALA A 318 -11.68 -2.88 17.50
N LEU A 319 -12.30 -1.91 16.81
CA LEU A 319 -13.75 -1.70 16.88
C LEU A 319 -14.54 -2.90 16.34
N GLY A 320 -14.05 -3.53 15.27
CA GLY A 320 -14.60 -4.78 14.72
C GLY A 320 -14.58 -5.97 15.70
N PHE A 321 -13.60 -6.02 16.61
CA PHE A 321 -13.49 -7.04 17.67
C PHE A 321 -14.44 -6.82 18.86
N THR A 322 -15.13 -5.67 18.94
CA THR A 322 -16.08 -5.42 20.03
C THR A 322 -17.30 -6.35 19.92
N ARG A 323 -17.41 -7.32 20.85
CA ARG A 323 -18.61 -8.17 20.97
C ARG A 323 -19.82 -7.29 21.25
N ARG A 324 -20.95 -7.54 20.57
CA ARG A 324 -22.24 -7.12 21.14
C ARG A 324 -22.48 -8.00 22.35
N ALA A 325 -22.41 -7.42 23.54
CA ALA A 325 -23.15 -7.94 24.68
C ALA A 325 -24.67 -7.77 24.46
N ASN A 326 -25.14 -6.69 23.84
CA ASN A 326 -26.52 -6.24 24.10
C ASN A 326 -27.46 -6.21 22.89
N ALA A 327 -27.82 -7.37 22.33
CA ALA A 327 -29.04 -7.48 21.53
C ALA A 327 -29.88 -8.69 21.95
N GLU A 328 -29.24 -9.86 22.09
CA GLU A 328 -29.88 -11.03 22.71
C GLU A 328 -29.98 -10.87 24.22
N GLU A 329 -28.95 -10.37 24.89
CA GLU A 329 -28.99 -10.11 26.34
C GLU A 329 -29.97 -8.97 26.68
N ALA A 330 -30.09 -7.95 25.81
CA ALA A 330 -31.09 -6.90 25.95
C ALA A 330 -32.52 -7.36 25.64
N ARG A 331 -32.70 -8.32 24.71
CA ARG A 331 -33.99 -8.98 24.43
C ARG A 331 -34.38 -9.94 25.55
N ALA A 332 -33.47 -10.78 26.02
CA ALA A 332 -33.65 -11.68 27.14
C ALA A 332 -33.95 -10.92 28.43
N LYS A 333 -33.26 -9.80 28.68
CA LYS A 333 -33.55 -8.93 29.82
C LYS A 333 -34.90 -8.21 29.67
N LYS A 334 -35.32 -7.86 28.44
CA LYS A 334 -36.66 -7.33 28.15
C LYS A 334 -37.78 -8.38 28.32
N GLU A 335 -37.53 -9.63 27.93
CA GLU A 335 -38.46 -10.74 28.13
C GLU A 335 -38.58 -11.11 29.61
N LEU A 336 -37.46 -11.20 30.34
CA LEU A 336 -37.47 -11.42 31.79
C LEU A 336 -38.19 -10.30 32.57
N LEU A 337 -38.05 -9.04 32.12
CA LEU A 337 -38.78 -7.91 32.71
C LEU A 337 -40.27 -7.90 32.34
N ARG A 338 -40.65 -8.49 31.20
CA ARG A 338 -42.04 -8.60 30.77
C ARG A 338 -42.76 -9.74 31.51
N ASP A 339 -42.07 -10.85 31.74
CA ASP A 339 -42.60 -12.00 32.47
C ASP A 339 -42.70 -11.74 33.98
N SER A 340 -41.93 -10.79 34.54
CA SER A 340 -42.04 -10.39 35.95
C SER A 340 -43.15 -9.36 36.24
N LEU A 341 -43.80 -8.83 35.20
CA LEU A 341 -44.88 -7.84 35.29
C LEU A 341 -46.27 -8.44 35.03
N HIS A 342 -46.36 -9.75 34.78
CA HIS A 342 -47.59 -10.53 34.63
C HIS A 342 -47.79 -11.50 35.80
#